data_AF-A0AAV9PFK1-F1
#
_entry.id   AF-A0AAV9PFK1-F1
#
_cell.length_a   1.000
_cell.length_b   1.000
_cell.length_c   1.000
_cell.angle_alpha   90.00
_cell.angle_beta   90.00
_cell.angle_gamma   90.00
#
_symmetry.space_group_name_H-M   'P 1'
#
loop_
_entity.id
_entity.type
_entity.pdbx_description
1 polymer ?
#
loop_
_entity_poly.entity_id
_entity_poly.type
_entity_poly.pdbx_seq_one_letter_code
_entity_poly.pdbx_strand_id
1 'polypeptide(L)'
;MAIQECPLPEVAEALKPYIRRREEVAEIRGNLQKHLHDHLDRDGSPLTTVTLSAPGVTHLGSPPSSLTGVRRAYWKALEAHSKAQAKYDGLKQELDQIRRGVNGGHSDSSSGTATEDYIALLRQKEKHRRLNVINNALSKTSGSTETASASNLDDSIRKKVGELPVPPSTQPSFSRSPEVDAKMMQLKKAVVSSKRRVDEQRRNAAEQATDANREATTAEAEVAGLQKALQELTTWMETQLTTIAESEADAQPADGGARQNGATADPEIDLDNIETLYESYLEARHRVVQNTNSSHITEGNTEEAAEWSNRSSTQRSQSPSHPNAKSSAVAALPFIRALAAAKSEEQSLVQQTAYVRKQLSSAEEGTARLIERLADESHLVHPGASSGKDWAEAGAQASRATKDSVADRLRSGKMYAGSAKEQYEAIEALPSSLDGLHSVT
;
A
#
# COMPACT_ATOMS: atom_id res chain seq x y z
N MET A 1 5.25 66.04 -26.57
CA MET A 1 6.17 66.19 -27.72
C MET A 1 5.67 65.24 -28.79
N ALA A 2 5.22 65.81 -29.90
CA ALA A 2 4.69 65.07 -31.02
C ALA A 2 5.82 64.32 -31.75
N ILE A 3 5.49 63.20 -32.38
CA ILE A 3 6.39 62.22 -33.04
C ILE A 3 7.17 62.84 -34.24
N GLN A 4 7.04 64.14 -34.48
CA GLN A 4 7.62 64.85 -35.62
C GLN A 4 9.09 65.28 -35.46
N GLU A 5 9.72 65.12 -34.29
CA GLU A 5 11.12 65.50 -34.05
C GLU A 5 12.02 64.30 -33.69
N CYS A 6 11.80 63.12 -34.28
CA CYS A 6 12.74 62.01 -34.16
C CYS A 6 13.65 61.96 -35.41
N PRO A 7 14.99 61.99 -35.28
CA PRO A 7 15.92 62.02 -36.41
C PRO A 7 15.94 60.71 -37.24
N LEU A 8 15.23 59.66 -36.79
CA LEU A 8 15.12 58.36 -37.45
C LEU A 8 13.64 57.90 -37.45
N PRO A 9 12.91 58.04 -38.57
CA PRO A 9 11.47 57.77 -38.63
C PRO A 9 11.11 56.28 -38.47
N GLU A 10 11.96 55.37 -38.92
CA GLU A 10 11.74 53.92 -38.83
C GLU A 10 11.74 53.42 -37.37
N VAL A 11 12.64 53.96 -36.54
CA VAL A 11 12.69 53.67 -35.10
C VAL A 11 11.48 54.29 -34.38
N ALA A 12 11.04 55.47 -34.83
CA ALA A 12 9.85 56.12 -34.27
C ALA A 12 8.57 55.33 -34.58
N GLU A 13 8.46 54.71 -35.76
CA GLU A 13 7.36 53.80 -36.10
C GLU A 13 7.39 52.51 -35.28
N ALA A 14 8.57 51.90 -35.11
CA ALA A 14 8.73 50.70 -34.29
C ALA A 14 8.42 50.94 -32.80
N LEU A 15 8.74 52.13 -32.28
CA LEU A 15 8.48 52.51 -30.88
C LEU A 15 7.09 53.12 -30.67
N LYS A 16 6.36 53.47 -31.74
CA LYS A 16 5.00 54.05 -31.69
C LYS A 16 4.01 53.29 -30.80
N PRO A 17 3.94 51.95 -30.77
CA PRO A 17 3.04 51.24 -29.85
C PRO A 17 3.47 51.32 -28.38
N TYR A 18 4.74 51.64 -28.11
CA TYR A 18 5.33 51.70 -26.76
C TYR A 18 5.45 53.13 -26.20
N ILE A 19 5.42 54.16 -27.06
CA ILE A 19 5.45 55.57 -26.67
C ILE A 19 4.02 56.04 -26.39
N ARG A 20 3.66 56.09 -25.11
CA ARG A 20 2.37 56.62 -24.62
C ARG A 20 2.48 58.09 -24.25
N ARG A 21 1.35 58.81 -24.26
CA ARG A 21 1.35 60.22 -23.79
C ARG A 21 1.70 60.27 -22.31
N ARG A 22 2.36 61.35 -21.89
CA ARG A 22 2.81 61.53 -20.50
C ARG A 22 1.65 61.43 -19.50
N GLU A 23 0.47 61.90 -19.88
CA GLU A 23 -0.77 61.81 -19.09
C GLU A 23 -1.25 60.36 -18.95
N GLU A 24 -1.33 59.62 -20.05
CA GLU A 24 -1.67 58.18 -20.04
C GLU A 24 -0.69 57.38 -19.17
N VAL A 25 0.61 57.68 -19.27
CA VAL A 25 1.64 57.02 -18.43
C VAL A 25 1.45 57.36 -16.95
N ALA A 26 1.10 58.61 -16.63
CA ALA A 26 0.83 59.02 -15.25
C ALA A 26 -0.43 58.33 -14.70
N GLU A 27 -1.48 58.20 -15.51
CA GLU A 27 -2.70 57.48 -15.15
C GLU A 27 -2.45 55.98 -14.96
N ILE A 28 -1.75 55.33 -15.89
CA ILE A 28 -1.35 53.92 -15.78
C ILE A 28 -0.50 53.71 -14.51
N ARG A 29 0.46 54.59 -14.24
CA ARG A 29 1.29 54.51 -13.03
C ARG A 29 0.45 54.68 -11.77
N GLY A 30 -0.48 55.63 -11.76
CA GLY A 30 -1.41 55.84 -10.65
C GLY A 30 -2.29 54.63 -10.39
N ASN A 31 -2.85 54.01 -11.45
CA ASN A 31 -3.67 52.82 -11.35
C ASN A 31 -2.86 51.60 -10.88
N LEU A 32 -1.63 51.42 -11.37
CA LEU A 32 -0.74 50.38 -10.89
C LEU A 32 -0.34 50.59 -9.43
N GLN A 33 -0.08 51.83 -9.02
CA GLN A 33 0.26 52.15 -7.64
C GLN A 33 -0.91 51.88 -6.70
N LYS A 34 -2.15 52.23 -7.09
CA LYS A 34 -3.36 51.86 -6.35
C LYS A 34 -3.52 50.35 -6.24
N HIS A 35 -3.42 49.63 -7.35
CA HIS A 35 -3.52 48.17 -7.37
C HIS A 35 -2.44 47.51 -6.50
N LEU A 36 -1.20 48.02 -6.51
CA LEU A 36 -0.15 47.52 -5.63
C LEU A 36 -0.45 47.86 -4.16
N HIS A 37 -0.96 49.05 -3.88
CA HIS A 37 -1.33 49.44 -2.51
C HIS A 37 -2.43 48.54 -1.94
N ASP A 38 -3.48 48.26 -2.72
CA ASP A 38 -4.59 47.38 -2.33
C ASP A 38 -4.16 45.92 -2.07
N HIS A 39 -3.06 45.47 -2.70
CA HIS A 39 -2.61 44.07 -2.64
C HIS A 39 -1.40 43.82 -1.74
N LEU A 40 -0.66 44.86 -1.38
CA LEU A 40 0.51 44.78 -0.51
C LEU A 40 0.20 45.28 0.90
N ASP A 41 -1.07 45.46 1.29
CA ASP A 41 -1.55 46.02 2.56
C ASP A 41 -0.57 45.75 3.72
N ARG A 42 0.30 46.73 3.94
CA ARG A 42 1.47 46.68 4.81
C ARG A 42 1.32 47.83 5.78
N ASP A 43 0.59 47.58 6.86
CA ASP A 43 0.57 48.35 8.10
C ASP A 43 0.81 49.87 7.92
N GLY A 44 0.06 50.52 7.03
CA GLY A 44 0.10 51.97 6.81
C GLY A 44 1.41 52.58 6.27
N SER A 45 2.37 51.78 5.79
CA SER A 45 3.63 52.32 5.23
C SER A 45 3.52 52.64 3.74
N PRO A 46 3.98 53.83 3.29
CA PRO A 46 3.94 54.19 1.87
C PRO A 46 4.86 53.27 1.06
N LEU A 47 4.34 52.74 -0.05
CA LEU A 47 5.13 51.97 -1.01
C LEU A 47 6.13 52.90 -1.72
N THR A 48 7.33 53.03 -1.16
CA THR A 48 8.46 53.64 -1.85
C THR A 48 9.27 52.58 -2.60
N THR A 49 10.04 52.99 -3.60
CA THR A 49 10.90 52.09 -4.41
C THR A 49 11.90 51.31 -3.56
N VAL A 50 12.29 51.86 -2.41
CA VAL A 50 13.17 51.22 -1.41
C VAL A 50 12.46 50.10 -0.66
N THR A 51 11.16 50.25 -0.39
CA THR A 51 10.34 49.27 0.33
C THR A 51 10.03 48.02 -0.51
N LEU A 52 10.00 48.17 -1.84
CA LEU A 52 9.81 47.10 -2.83
C LEU A 52 11.09 46.29 -3.11
N SER A 53 12.27 46.87 -2.91
CA SER A 53 13.55 46.21 -3.14
C SER A 53 14.11 45.47 -1.92
N ALA A 54 13.47 45.60 -0.75
CA ALA A 54 13.90 44.94 0.48
C ALA A 54 13.49 43.45 0.50
N PRO A 55 14.46 42.50 0.55
CA PRO A 55 14.15 41.09 0.71
C PRO A 55 13.76 40.83 2.18
N GLY A 56 12.50 40.52 2.43
CA GLY A 56 12.05 40.20 3.79
C GLY A 56 10.57 40.39 4.08
N VAL A 57 9.77 40.90 3.14
CA VAL A 57 8.33 41.10 3.38
C VAL A 57 7.52 40.28 2.39
N THR A 58 7.46 38.97 2.66
CA THR A 58 6.56 38.04 1.96
C THR A 58 5.56 37.46 2.94
N HIS A 59 4.81 38.33 3.62
CA HIS A 59 3.47 37.96 4.06
C HIS A 59 2.55 38.23 2.87
N LEU A 60 2.39 37.21 2.02
CA LEU A 60 1.42 37.26 0.94
C LEU A 60 0.03 37.29 1.60
N GLY A 61 -0.67 38.42 1.53
CA GLY A 61 -2.05 38.56 2.02
C GLY A 61 -3.03 37.65 1.27
N SER A 62 -4.35 37.82 1.47
CA SER A 62 -5.35 37.00 0.78
C SER A 62 -5.18 37.05 -0.76
N PRO A 63 -5.23 35.92 -1.48
CA PRO A 63 -5.00 35.90 -2.92
C PRO A 63 -6.11 36.69 -3.64
N PRO A 64 -5.79 37.63 -4.54
CA PRO A 64 -6.80 38.36 -5.27
C PRO A 64 -7.59 37.41 -6.18
N SER A 65 -8.92 37.60 -6.21
CA SER A 65 -9.87 36.80 -6.99
C SER A 65 -9.65 36.92 -8.51
N SER A 66 -8.85 37.90 -8.96
CA SER A 66 -8.47 38.13 -10.35
C SER A 66 -7.33 37.22 -10.85
N LEU A 67 -6.60 36.55 -9.96
CA LEU A 67 -5.54 35.62 -10.35
C LEU A 67 -6.13 34.28 -10.79
N THR A 68 -6.12 34.01 -12.09
CA THR A 68 -6.54 32.73 -12.67
C THR A 68 -5.36 31.97 -13.28
N GLY A 69 -5.50 30.64 -13.41
CA GLY A 69 -4.53 29.77 -14.07
C GLY A 69 -3.15 29.73 -13.41
N VAL A 70 -2.09 29.88 -14.23
CA VAL A 70 -0.68 29.69 -13.86
C VAL A 70 -0.24 30.66 -12.76
N ARG A 71 -0.69 31.92 -12.80
CA ARG A 71 -0.30 32.91 -11.78
C ARG A 71 -0.85 32.55 -10.40
N ARG A 72 -2.05 31.95 -10.32
CA ARG A 72 -2.62 31.44 -9.06
C ARG A 72 -1.84 30.24 -8.54
N ALA A 73 -1.39 29.36 -9.44
CA ALA A 73 -0.55 28.22 -9.06
C ALA A 73 0.81 28.68 -8.54
N TYR A 74 1.43 29.67 -9.19
CA TYR A 74 2.69 30.28 -8.73
C TYR A 74 2.54 30.95 -7.36
N TRP A 75 1.45 31.70 -7.15
CA TRP A 75 1.16 32.31 -5.84
C TRP A 75 1.00 31.25 -4.73
N LYS A 76 0.26 30.17 -4.99
CA LYS A 76 0.14 29.04 -4.05
C LYS A 76 1.47 28.35 -3.79
N ALA A 77 2.33 28.23 -4.81
CA ALA A 77 3.66 27.66 -4.66
C ALA A 77 4.56 28.54 -3.77
N LEU A 78 4.50 29.87 -3.93
CA LEU A 78 5.20 30.81 -3.06
C LEU A 78 4.69 30.74 -1.62
N GLU A 79 3.38 30.65 -1.40
CA GLU A 79 2.79 30.48 -0.07
C GLU A 79 3.22 29.15 0.57
N ALA A 80 3.24 28.06 -0.20
CA ALA A 80 3.73 26.78 0.29
C ALA A 80 5.22 26.82 0.62
N HIS A 81 6.01 27.53 -0.18
CA HIS A 81 7.45 27.71 0.05
C HIS A 81 7.72 28.53 1.31
N SER A 82 7.02 29.65 1.54
CA SER A 82 7.18 30.45 2.76
C SER A 82 6.80 29.67 4.02
N LYS A 83 5.72 28.87 3.96
CA LYS A 83 5.33 27.97 5.05
C LYS A 83 6.37 26.87 5.30
N ALA A 84 6.93 26.29 4.24
CA ALA A 84 7.98 25.28 4.36
C ALA A 84 9.26 25.86 4.97
N GLN A 85 9.64 27.07 4.55
CA GLN A 85 10.80 27.78 5.09
C GLN A 85 10.60 28.12 6.58
N ALA A 86 9.43 28.62 6.98
CA ALA A 86 9.12 28.87 8.39
C ALA A 86 9.20 27.60 9.25
N LYS A 87 8.72 26.46 8.73
CA LYS A 87 8.87 25.16 9.41
C LYS A 87 10.32 24.71 9.50
N TYR A 88 11.09 24.88 8.44
CA TYR A 88 12.52 24.55 8.43
C TYR A 88 13.28 25.40 9.46
N ASP A 89 13.02 26.71 9.51
CA ASP A 89 13.63 27.61 10.46
C ASP A 89 13.23 27.26 11.90
N GLY A 90 11.97 26.87 12.13
CA GLY A 90 11.49 26.35 13.42
C GLY A 90 12.20 25.06 13.85
N LEU A 91 12.26 24.06 12.97
CA LEU A 91 12.97 22.81 13.23
C LEU A 91 14.47 23.03 13.46
N LYS A 92 15.08 23.98 12.74
CA LYS A 92 16.48 24.37 12.95
C LYS A 92 16.68 24.98 14.33
N GLN A 93 15.76 25.84 14.78
CA GLN A 93 15.80 26.39 16.13
C GLN A 93 15.61 25.31 17.21
N GLU A 94 14.71 24.33 16.99
CA GLU A 94 14.53 23.19 17.89
C GLU A 94 15.79 22.31 17.94
N LEU A 95 16.39 22.02 16.78
CA LEU A 95 17.65 21.29 16.70
C LEU A 95 18.78 22.02 17.44
N ASP A 96 18.87 23.35 17.27
CA ASP A 96 19.84 24.18 17.97
C ASP A 96 19.55 24.25 19.48
N GLN A 97 18.30 24.11 19.92
CA GLN A 97 17.93 23.99 21.34
C GLN A 97 18.32 22.64 21.91
N ILE A 98 18.05 21.53 21.21
CA ILE A 98 18.46 20.17 21.62
C ILE A 98 19.99 20.08 21.68
N ARG A 99 20.68 20.61 20.66
CA ARG A 99 22.15 20.63 20.63
C ARG A 99 22.76 21.49 21.75
N ARG A 100 22.06 22.55 22.16
CA ARG A 100 22.44 23.35 23.34
C ARG A 100 22.12 22.62 24.65
N GLY A 101 21.01 21.91 24.75
CA GLY A 101 20.62 21.11 25.92
C GLY A 101 21.52 19.89 26.17
N VAL A 102 22.10 19.30 25.13
CA VAL A 102 23.08 18.20 25.26
C VAL A 102 24.45 18.70 25.77
N ASN A 103 24.77 19.98 25.57
CA ASN A 103 26.08 20.55 25.93
C ASN A 103 26.03 21.53 27.13
N GLY A 104 24.87 21.76 27.75
CA GLY A 104 24.70 22.74 28.83
C GLY A 104 23.94 22.19 30.04
N GLY A 105 24.67 21.66 31.03
CA GLY A 105 24.22 21.32 32.40
C GLY A 105 23.56 19.94 32.51
N HIS A 106 24.02 18.94 33.28
CA HIS A 106 24.78 18.95 34.55
C HIS A 106 24.25 19.95 35.59
N SER A 107 22.97 19.83 35.92
CA SER A 107 22.48 20.05 37.29
C SER A 107 21.12 19.37 37.47
N ASP A 108 21.02 18.51 38.49
CA ASP A 108 19.83 18.10 39.27
C ASP A 108 18.59 17.58 38.50
N SER A 109 17.94 16.47 38.81
CA SER A 109 17.94 15.56 39.96
C SER A 109 17.03 14.35 39.60
N SER A 110 17.42 13.15 40.04
CA SER A 110 16.61 11.92 40.27
C SER A 110 15.68 11.31 39.20
N SER A 111 15.51 11.88 38.01
CA SER A 111 14.64 11.30 36.94
C SER A 111 15.40 10.47 35.89
N GLY A 112 16.68 10.78 35.67
CA GLY A 112 17.52 10.08 34.69
C GLY A 112 17.88 8.64 35.06
N THR A 113 18.04 8.34 36.35
CA THR A 113 18.51 7.01 36.79
C THR A 113 17.48 5.92 36.55
N ALA A 114 16.18 6.17 36.76
CA ALA A 114 15.15 5.14 36.54
C ALA A 114 15.03 4.72 35.07
N THR A 115 15.22 5.67 34.14
CA THR A 115 15.19 5.38 32.69
C THR A 115 16.49 4.75 32.22
N GLU A 116 17.64 5.19 32.74
CA GLU A 116 18.95 4.56 32.48
C GLU A 116 19.05 3.14 33.06
N ASP A 117 18.53 2.91 34.26
CA ASP A 117 18.43 1.60 34.91
C ASP A 117 17.48 0.68 34.14
N TYR A 118 16.36 1.20 33.62
CA TYR A 118 15.45 0.45 32.76
C TYR A 118 16.10 0.05 31.43
N ILE A 119 16.88 0.95 30.82
CA ILE A 119 17.66 0.66 29.60
C ILE A 119 18.75 -0.38 29.89
N ALA A 120 19.44 -0.29 31.02
CA ALA A 120 20.43 -1.29 31.44
C ALA A 120 19.78 -2.67 31.62
N LEU A 121 18.60 -2.71 32.23
CA LEU A 121 17.81 -3.93 32.43
C LEU A 121 17.33 -4.51 31.08
N LEU A 122 16.87 -3.68 30.14
CA LEU A 122 16.54 -4.11 28.78
C LEU A 122 17.75 -4.72 28.06
N ARG A 123 18.93 -4.09 28.15
CA ARG A 123 20.18 -4.63 27.59
C ARG A 123 20.56 -5.96 28.23
N GLN A 124 20.37 -6.11 29.54
CA GLN A 124 20.62 -7.36 30.24
C GLN A 124 19.64 -8.46 29.84
N LYS A 125 18.35 -8.13 29.66
CA LYS A 125 17.33 -9.06 29.14
C LYS A 125 17.64 -9.52 27.72
N GLU A 126 18.07 -8.62 26.85
CA GLU A 126 18.48 -8.94 25.49
C GLU A 126 19.72 -9.85 25.49
N LYS A 127 20.71 -9.55 26.34
CA LYS A 127 21.88 -10.42 26.54
C LYS A 127 21.47 -11.80 27.05
N HIS A 128 20.53 -11.87 27.99
CA HIS A 128 20.01 -13.13 28.51
C HIS A 128 19.27 -13.92 27.43
N ARG A 129 18.42 -13.28 26.60
CA ARG A 129 17.74 -13.91 25.46
C ARG A 129 18.75 -14.52 24.49
N ARG A 130 19.80 -13.79 24.12
CA ARG A 130 20.88 -14.29 23.25
C ARG A 130 21.59 -15.49 23.86
N LEU A 131 21.95 -15.41 25.15
CA LEU A 131 22.57 -16.52 25.86
C LEU A 131 21.63 -17.74 25.95
N ASN A 132 20.33 -17.53 26.12
CA ASN A 132 19.37 -18.63 26.19
C ASN A 132 19.19 -19.32 24.82
N VAL A 133 19.21 -18.57 23.72
CA VAL A 133 19.22 -19.14 22.36
C VAL A 133 20.49 -19.97 22.14
N ILE A 134 21.66 -19.46 22.54
CA ILE A 134 22.93 -20.19 22.46
C ILE A 134 22.91 -21.43 23.35
N ASN A 135 22.41 -21.33 24.59
CA ASN A 135 22.32 -22.44 25.53
C ASN A 135 21.33 -23.51 25.03
N ASN A 136 20.21 -23.11 24.42
CA ASN A 136 19.26 -24.02 23.79
C ASN A 136 19.83 -24.69 22.54
N ALA A 137 20.64 -23.99 21.74
CA ALA A 137 21.34 -24.59 20.61
C ALA A 137 22.44 -25.57 21.10
N LEU A 138 23.16 -25.22 22.17
CA LEU A 138 24.16 -26.07 22.80
C LEU A 138 23.52 -27.29 23.46
N SER A 139 22.40 -27.17 24.18
CA SER A 139 21.73 -28.32 24.77
C SER A 139 21.18 -29.28 23.72
N LYS A 140 20.66 -28.76 22.60
CA LYS A 140 20.24 -29.54 21.43
C LYS A 140 21.38 -30.30 20.75
N THR A 141 22.61 -29.79 20.82
CA THR A 141 23.80 -30.42 20.19
C THR A 141 24.55 -31.33 21.16
N SER A 142 24.68 -30.95 22.43
CA SER A 142 25.32 -31.75 23.48
C SER A 142 24.59 -33.05 23.79
N GLY A 143 23.26 -33.10 23.63
CA GLY A 143 22.47 -34.33 23.79
C GLY A 143 22.71 -35.40 22.71
N SER A 144 23.61 -35.18 21.74
CA SER A 144 23.82 -36.05 20.58
C SER A 144 25.30 -36.42 20.36
N THR A 145 26.12 -36.42 21.42
CA THR A 145 27.57 -36.69 21.33
C THR A 145 27.96 -38.17 21.24
N GLU A 146 27.01 -39.11 21.12
CA GLU A 146 27.40 -40.54 21.06
C GLU A 146 27.58 -41.15 19.66
N THR A 147 27.13 -40.55 18.55
CA THR A 147 27.40 -41.14 17.21
C THR A 147 27.30 -40.13 16.05
N ALA A 148 28.36 -39.37 15.75
CA ALA A 148 28.45 -38.70 14.45
C ALA A 148 29.89 -38.46 14.01
N SER A 149 30.29 -39.15 12.94
CA SER A 149 31.53 -38.96 12.20
C SER A 149 31.68 -37.50 11.71
N ALA A 150 32.90 -36.97 11.82
CA ALA A 150 33.27 -35.56 11.71
C ALA A 150 32.89 -34.83 10.40
N SER A 151 32.37 -35.51 9.37
CA SER A 151 32.01 -34.89 8.08
C SER A 151 30.56 -34.37 8.01
N ASN A 152 29.65 -34.79 8.90
CA ASN A 152 28.21 -34.48 8.81
C ASN A 152 27.68 -33.65 9.99
N LEU A 153 28.56 -33.07 10.80
CA LEU A 153 28.16 -32.32 11.99
C LEU A 153 27.37 -31.05 11.61
N ASP A 154 27.79 -30.32 10.58
CA ASP A 154 27.11 -29.10 10.11
C ASP A 154 25.70 -29.41 9.58
N ASP A 155 25.53 -30.48 8.81
CA ASP A 155 24.21 -30.92 8.31
C ASP A 155 23.28 -31.40 9.45
N SER A 156 23.82 -32.09 10.44
CA SER A 156 23.06 -32.50 11.63
C SER A 156 22.65 -31.29 12.48
N ILE A 157 23.52 -30.28 12.60
CA ILE A 157 23.23 -29.02 13.29
C ILE A 157 22.14 -28.24 12.55
N ARG A 158 22.26 -28.07 11.22
CA ARG A 158 21.25 -27.39 10.39
C ARG A 158 19.87 -28.05 10.46
N LYS A 159 19.81 -29.38 10.46
CA LYS A 159 18.56 -30.15 10.54
C LYS A 159 17.87 -30.05 11.92
N LYS A 160 18.62 -29.82 13.00
CA LYS A 160 18.11 -29.80 14.39
C LYS A 160 17.90 -28.40 14.97
N VAL A 161 18.73 -27.44 14.59
CA VAL A 161 18.69 -26.05 15.07
C VAL A 161 17.89 -25.14 14.13
N GLY A 162 17.69 -25.56 12.87
CA GLY A 162 17.11 -24.73 11.82
C GLY A 162 18.17 -23.90 11.11
N GLU A 163 17.85 -23.39 9.92
CA GLU A 163 18.74 -22.52 9.16
C GLU A 163 19.01 -21.23 9.95
N LEU A 164 20.29 -20.83 10.01
CA LEU A 164 20.69 -19.61 10.69
C LEU A 164 19.92 -18.44 10.06
N PRO A 165 19.20 -17.58 10.83
CA PRO A 165 18.60 -16.40 10.25
C PRO A 165 19.71 -15.56 9.63
N VAL A 166 19.57 -15.28 8.32
CA VAL A 166 20.50 -14.44 7.57
C VAL A 166 20.69 -13.15 8.37
N PRO A 167 21.93 -12.77 8.76
CA PRO A 167 22.13 -11.53 9.47
C PRO A 167 21.53 -10.39 8.63
N PRO A 168 20.83 -9.42 9.24
CA PRO A 168 20.26 -8.32 8.48
C PRO A 168 21.39 -7.69 7.68
N SER A 169 21.28 -7.82 6.36
CA SER A 169 22.20 -7.22 5.41
C SER A 169 22.43 -5.78 5.82
N THR A 170 23.69 -5.37 5.98
CA THR A 170 24.10 -3.98 6.28
C THR A 170 23.84 -3.03 5.12
N GLN A 171 22.81 -3.31 4.33
CA GLN A 171 22.10 -2.29 3.59
C GLN A 171 21.22 -1.58 4.61
N PRO A 172 21.21 -0.23 4.67
CA PRO A 172 20.20 0.45 5.45
C PRO A 172 18.84 0.06 4.85
N SER A 173 18.18 -0.91 5.46
CA SER A 173 16.74 -1.00 5.42
C SER A 173 16.28 0.31 6.03
N PHE A 174 16.13 1.33 5.19
CA PHE A 174 15.21 2.41 5.47
C PHE A 174 13.92 1.69 5.81
N SER A 175 13.65 1.56 7.12
CA SER A 175 12.33 1.22 7.60
C SER A 175 11.44 2.25 6.93
N ARG A 176 10.75 1.82 5.88
CA ARG A 176 9.95 2.69 5.04
C ARG A 176 8.95 3.31 5.98
N SER A 177 9.20 4.56 6.37
CA SER A 177 8.37 5.23 7.35
C SER A 177 6.94 5.17 6.83
N PRO A 178 5.93 4.90 7.67
CA PRO A 178 4.53 4.90 7.25
C PRO A 178 4.15 6.22 6.56
N GLU A 179 4.89 7.29 6.80
CA GLU A 179 4.79 8.56 6.08
C GLU A 179 5.23 8.46 4.61
N VAL A 180 6.33 7.77 4.31
CA VAL A 180 6.79 7.55 2.92
C VAL A 180 5.80 6.65 2.18
N ASP A 181 5.23 5.65 2.85
CA ASP A 181 4.17 4.82 2.27
C ASP A 181 2.88 5.61 2.03
N ALA A 182 2.49 6.49 2.96
CA ALA A 182 1.35 7.39 2.77
C ALA A 182 1.58 8.36 1.60
N LYS A 183 2.78 8.93 1.47
CA LYS A 183 3.18 9.78 0.34
C LYS A 183 3.23 9.00 -0.97
N MET A 184 3.72 7.76 -0.95
CA MET A 184 3.71 6.85 -2.09
C MET A 184 2.28 6.50 -2.53
N MET A 185 1.38 6.22 -1.59
CA MET A 185 -0.05 6.02 -1.91
C MET A 185 -0.69 7.29 -2.45
N GLN A 186 -0.35 8.46 -1.93
CA GLN A 186 -0.82 9.74 -2.45
C GLN A 186 -0.32 9.98 -3.88
N LEU A 187 0.95 9.64 -4.16
CA LEU A 187 1.52 9.71 -5.50
C LEU A 187 0.84 8.72 -6.45
N LYS A 188 0.67 7.45 -6.04
CA LYS A 188 -0.04 6.44 -6.84
C LYS A 188 -1.47 6.89 -7.15
N LYS A 189 -2.19 7.43 -6.15
CA LYS A 189 -3.53 8.00 -6.35
C LYS A 189 -3.51 9.19 -7.32
N ALA A 190 -2.53 10.08 -7.19
CA ALA A 190 -2.37 11.22 -8.07
C ALA A 190 -2.08 10.78 -9.51
N VAL A 191 -1.18 9.81 -9.72
CA VAL A 191 -0.83 9.25 -11.03
C VAL A 191 -2.02 8.55 -11.68
N VAL A 192 -2.79 7.75 -10.91
CA VAL A 192 -4.00 7.12 -11.45
C VAL A 192 -5.06 8.16 -11.78
N SER A 193 -5.23 9.19 -10.95
CA SER A 193 -6.18 10.27 -11.23
C SER A 193 -5.78 11.14 -12.42
N SER A 194 -4.48 11.37 -12.62
CA SER A 194 -3.97 12.12 -13.77
C SER A 194 -4.07 11.29 -15.03
N LYS A 195 -3.75 9.99 -14.99
CA LYS A 195 -3.96 9.06 -16.10
C LYS A 195 -5.44 9.05 -16.51
N ARG A 196 -6.36 8.87 -15.57
CA ARG A 196 -7.80 8.92 -15.83
C ARG A 196 -8.23 10.24 -16.47
N ARG A 197 -7.70 11.38 -16.00
CA ARG A 197 -8.00 12.69 -16.57
C ARG A 197 -7.45 12.86 -17.99
N VAL A 198 -6.26 12.33 -18.28
CA VAL A 198 -5.68 12.31 -19.63
C VAL A 198 -6.50 11.41 -20.55
N ASP A 199 -6.92 10.24 -20.08
CA ASP A 199 -7.75 9.32 -20.85
C ASP A 199 -9.13 9.92 -21.15
N GLU A 200 -9.73 10.64 -20.20
CA GLU A 200 -10.98 11.38 -20.38
C GLU A 200 -10.81 12.55 -21.36
N GLN A 201 -9.72 13.30 -21.29
CA GLN A 201 -9.40 14.34 -22.27
C GLN A 201 -9.17 13.77 -23.67
N ARG A 202 -8.49 12.62 -23.80
CA ARG A 202 -8.30 11.93 -25.08
C ARG A 202 -9.64 11.46 -25.65
N ARG A 203 -10.53 10.94 -24.81
CA ARG A 203 -11.87 10.53 -25.21
C ARG A 203 -12.71 11.72 -25.68
N ASN A 204 -12.71 12.81 -24.91
CA ASN A 204 -13.44 14.04 -25.29
C ASN A 204 -12.86 14.67 -26.57
N ALA A 205 -11.54 14.62 -26.78
CA ALA A 205 -10.91 15.09 -28.01
C ALA A 205 -11.27 14.21 -29.21
N ALA A 206 -11.37 12.89 -29.03
CA ALA A 206 -11.85 11.98 -30.06
C ALA A 206 -13.33 12.22 -30.41
N GLU A 207 -14.17 12.44 -29.40
CA GLU A 207 -15.60 12.76 -29.59
C GLU A 207 -15.80 14.13 -30.28
N GLN A 208 -15.00 15.15 -29.92
CA GLN A 208 -15.00 16.46 -30.60
C GLN A 208 -14.47 16.40 -32.04
N ALA A 209 -13.48 15.53 -32.31
CA ALA A 209 -12.99 15.28 -33.67
C ALA A 209 -14.04 14.57 -34.53
N THR A 210 -14.90 13.71 -33.95
CA THR A 210 -16.00 13.08 -34.67
C THR A 210 -17.18 14.04 -34.93
N ASP A 211 -17.45 14.97 -34.02
CA ASP A 211 -18.53 15.96 -34.18
C ASP A 211 -18.17 17.10 -35.15
N ALA A 212 -16.91 17.55 -35.17
CA ALA A 212 -16.44 18.58 -36.09
C ALA A 212 -16.22 18.09 -37.54
N ASN A 213 -16.19 16.77 -37.75
CA ASN A 213 -15.83 16.15 -39.04
C ASN A 213 -16.99 15.37 -39.69
N ARG A 214 -18.22 15.49 -39.14
CA ARG A 214 -19.42 14.77 -39.57
C ARG A 214 -19.90 15.13 -40.99
N GLU A 215 -19.32 16.14 -41.62
CA GLU A 215 -19.66 16.58 -42.98
C GLU A 215 -18.52 16.40 -44.00
N ALA A 216 -17.30 15.96 -43.62
CA ALA A 216 -16.15 15.99 -44.54
C ALA A 216 -15.34 14.69 -44.74
N THR A 217 -15.54 13.60 -43.99
CA THR A 217 -14.53 12.51 -44.02
C THR A 217 -15.08 11.09 -43.94
N THR A 218 -15.31 10.46 -45.09
CA THR A 218 -15.36 8.99 -45.17
C THR A 218 -13.95 8.39 -45.20
N ALA A 219 -13.02 9.02 -45.94
CA ALA A 219 -11.65 8.51 -46.08
C ALA A 219 -10.77 8.70 -44.83
N GLU A 220 -10.81 9.85 -44.16
CA GLU A 220 -10.02 10.04 -42.91
C GLU A 220 -10.61 9.25 -41.73
N ALA A 221 -11.94 9.04 -41.72
CA ALA A 221 -12.58 8.17 -40.74
C ALA A 221 -12.23 6.68 -40.96
N GLU A 222 -12.07 6.24 -42.21
CA GLU A 222 -11.56 4.91 -42.55
C GLU A 222 -10.10 4.73 -42.10
N VAL A 223 -9.22 5.71 -42.36
CA VAL A 223 -7.82 5.65 -41.91
C VAL A 223 -7.72 5.67 -40.38
N ALA A 224 -8.52 6.50 -39.70
CA ALA A 224 -8.58 6.53 -38.24
C ALA A 224 -9.15 5.22 -37.67
N GLY A 225 -10.16 4.63 -38.32
CA GLY A 225 -10.72 3.33 -37.97
C GLY A 225 -9.69 2.20 -38.11
N LEU A 226 -8.94 2.18 -39.21
CA LEU A 226 -7.86 1.22 -39.44
C LEU A 226 -6.72 1.40 -38.43
N GLN A 227 -6.33 2.64 -38.13
CA GLN A 227 -5.31 2.91 -37.13
C GLN A 227 -5.76 2.48 -35.73
N LYS A 228 -7.04 2.63 -35.40
CA LYS A 228 -7.63 2.14 -34.16
C LYS A 228 -7.70 0.62 -34.10
N ALA A 229 -8.09 -0.03 -35.19
CA ALA A 229 -8.07 -1.49 -35.30
C ALA A 229 -6.65 -2.05 -35.17
N LEU A 230 -5.65 -1.38 -35.76
CA LEU A 230 -4.25 -1.73 -35.61
C LEU A 230 -3.78 -1.59 -34.17
N GLN A 231 -4.10 -0.47 -33.50
CA GLN A 231 -3.76 -0.28 -32.09
C GLN A 231 -4.43 -1.33 -31.20
N GLU A 232 -5.69 -1.67 -31.46
CA GLU A 232 -6.42 -2.70 -30.71
C GLU A 232 -5.78 -4.08 -30.92
N LEU A 233 -5.40 -4.42 -32.15
CA LEU A 233 -4.70 -5.67 -32.48
C LEU A 233 -3.31 -5.72 -31.83
N THR A 234 -2.56 -4.62 -31.84
CA THR A 234 -1.28 -4.51 -31.14
C THR A 234 -1.45 -4.70 -29.64
N THR A 235 -2.42 -4.04 -29.01
CA THR A 235 -2.68 -4.25 -27.58
C THR A 235 -3.14 -5.66 -27.27
N TRP A 236 -3.93 -6.28 -28.16
CA TRP A 236 -4.34 -7.67 -28.00
C TRP A 236 -3.14 -8.61 -28.11
N MET A 237 -2.26 -8.43 -29.09
CA MET A 237 -1.02 -9.20 -29.23
C MET A 237 -0.10 -9.02 -28.03
N GLU A 238 0.11 -7.79 -27.56
CA GLU A 238 0.91 -7.51 -26.36
C GLU A 238 0.31 -8.22 -25.14
N THR A 239 -1.01 -8.20 -24.98
CA THR A 239 -1.69 -8.89 -23.88
C THR A 239 -1.51 -10.41 -24.01
N GLN A 240 -1.66 -10.96 -25.22
CA GLN A 240 -1.44 -12.38 -25.47
C GLN A 240 0.02 -12.80 -25.21
N LEU A 241 0.99 -11.98 -25.61
CA LEU A 241 2.41 -12.21 -25.34
C LEU A 241 2.72 -12.15 -23.85
N THR A 242 2.10 -11.23 -23.09
CA THR A 242 2.24 -11.22 -21.62
C THR A 242 1.61 -12.45 -20.98
N THR A 243 0.46 -12.91 -21.45
CA THR A 243 -0.16 -14.13 -20.90
C THR A 243 0.63 -15.39 -21.24
N ILE A 244 1.28 -15.45 -22.42
CA ILE A 244 2.17 -16.56 -22.78
C ILE A 244 3.43 -16.53 -21.91
N ALA A 245 4.06 -15.37 -21.74
CA ALA A 245 5.24 -15.21 -20.87
C ALA A 245 4.93 -15.52 -19.39
N GLU A 246 3.73 -15.20 -18.90
CA GLU A 246 3.28 -15.58 -17.56
C GLU A 246 2.97 -17.08 -17.46
N SER A 247 2.39 -17.71 -18.49
CA SER A 247 2.15 -19.15 -18.52
C SER A 247 3.44 -20.00 -18.64
N GLU A 248 4.48 -19.45 -19.26
CA GLU A 248 5.80 -20.09 -19.36
C GLU A 248 6.60 -19.96 -18.04
N ALA A 249 6.32 -18.92 -17.24
CA ALA A 249 6.88 -18.75 -15.90
C ALA A 249 6.15 -19.58 -14.81
N ASP A 250 4.90 -20.00 -15.04
CA ASP A 250 4.13 -20.87 -14.13
C ASP A 250 4.30 -22.37 -14.44
N ALA A 251 5.06 -22.72 -15.49
CA ALA A 251 5.49 -24.08 -15.80
C ALA A 251 6.77 -24.47 -15.03
N GLN A 252 6.78 -24.30 -13.70
CA GLN A 252 7.78 -24.94 -12.86
C GLN A 252 7.24 -26.31 -12.42
N PRO A 253 7.97 -27.42 -12.66
CA PRO A 253 7.41 -28.77 -12.59
C PRO A 253 7.19 -29.21 -11.15
N ALA A 254 5.95 -29.61 -10.85
CA ALA A 254 5.63 -30.38 -9.66
C ALA A 254 5.92 -31.87 -9.90
N ASP A 255 7.02 -32.32 -9.31
CA ASP A 255 7.35 -33.67 -8.83
C ASP A 255 7.43 -34.86 -9.81
N GLY A 256 8.56 -35.57 -9.77
CA GLY A 256 8.82 -36.77 -10.58
C GLY A 256 10.28 -37.18 -10.70
N GLY A 257 10.85 -37.71 -9.61
CA GLY A 257 11.86 -38.77 -9.58
C GLY A 257 12.98 -38.85 -10.64
N ALA A 258 14.21 -38.58 -10.19
CA ALA A 258 15.44 -39.29 -10.52
C ALA A 258 15.66 -39.72 -11.99
N ARG A 259 16.51 -38.96 -12.69
CA ARG A 259 17.60 -39.52 -13.50
C ARG A 259 18.71 -38.48 -13.66
N GLN A 260 19.82 -38.74 -12.98
CA GLN A 260 21.13 -38.28 -13.46
C GLN A 260 21.30 -38.83 -14.88
N ASN A 261 21.58 -37.95 -15.83
CA ASN A 261 22.66 -38.12 -16.79
C ASN A 261 22.93 -36.78 -17.45
N GLY A 262 24.18 -36.31 -17.30
CA GLY A 262 24.66 -35.17 -18.05
C GLY A 262 24.79 -35.54 -19.52
N ALA A 263 24.34 -34.63 -20.38
CA ALA A 263 24.91 -34.40 -21.71
C ALA A 263 24.33 -33.08 -22.21
N THR A 264 25.22 -32.13 -22.45
CA THR A 264 24.98 -30.98 -23.32
C THR A 264 24.54 -31.50 -24.70
N ALA A 265 23.29 -31.30 -25.07
CA ALA A 265 22.82 -31.47 -26.44
C ALA A 265 21.83 -30.33 -26.73
N ASP A 266 22.10 -29.58 -27.80
CA ASP A 266 21.19 -28.62 -28.41
C ASP A 266 19.77 -29.22 -28.53
N PRO A 267 18.70 -28.42 -28.39
CA PRO A 267 17.37 -28.88 -28.72
C PRO A 267 17.32 -29.08 -30.24
N GLU A 268 17.53 -30.31 -30.70
CA GLU A 268 17.15 -30.73 -32.04
C GLU A 268 15.63 -30.54 -32.10
N ILE A 269 15.24 -29.45 -32.76
CA ILE A 269 13.84 -29.02 -32.89
C ILE A 269 13.10 -30.19 -33.55
N ASP A 270 12.18 -30.78 -32.80
CA ASP A 270 11.34 -31.89 -33.25
C ASP A 270 10.42 -31.41 -34.39
N LEU A 271 10.89 -31.57 -35.62
CA LEU A 271 10.23 -31.09 -36.84
C LEU A 271 8.82 -31.69 -36.99
N ASP A 272 8.62 -32.92 -36.54
CA ASP A 272 7.33 -33.61 -36.56
C ASP A 272 6.32 -32.94 -35.62
N ASN A 273 6.78 -32.41 -34.49
CA ASN A 273 5.93 -31.65 -33.57
C ASN A 273 5.53 -30.28 -34.16
N ILE A 274 6.42 -29.65 -34.93
CA ILE A 274 6.08 -28.41 -35.65
C ILE A 274 5.08 -28.68 -36.78
N GLU A 275 5.25 -29.77 -37.53
CA GLU A 275 4.34 -30.15 -38.61
C GLU A 275 2.92 -30.39 -38.07
N THR A 276 2.79 -31.18 -37.00
CA THR A 276 1.49 -31.44 -36.37
C THR A 276 0.85 -30.19 -35.76
N LEU A 277 1.63 -29.29 -35.15
CA LEU A 277 1.13 -27.98 -34.71
C LEU A 277 0.65 -27.13 -35.89
N TYR A 278 1.37 -27.15 -37.01
CA TYR A 278 1.03 -26.38 -38.20
C TYR A 278 -0.23 -26.93 -38.90
N GLU A 279 -0.39 -28.24 -38.95
CA GLU A 279 -1.62 -28.89 -39.42
C GLU A 279 -2.82 -28.50 -38.55
N SER A 280 -2.68 -28.55 -37.22
CA SER A 280 -3.74 -28.15 -36.29
C SER A 280 -4.14 -26.68 -36.47
N TYR A 281 -3.17 -25.81 -36.74
CA TYR A 281 -3.39 -24.40 -37.04
C TYR A 281 -4.12 -24.20 -38.37
N LEU A 282 -3.74 -24.96 -39.42
CA LEU A 282 -4.41 -24.92 -40.72
C LEU A 282 -5.86 -25.40 -40.63
N GLU A 283 -6.14 -26.46 -39.89
CA GLU A 283 -7.50 -26.95 -39.65
C GLU A 283 -8.35 -25.90 -38.91
N ALA A 284 -7.79 -25.30 -37.84
CA ALA A 284 -8.47 -24.24 -37.09
C ALA A 284 -8.78 -23.03 -37.99
N ARG A 285 -7.81 -22.62 -38.83
CA ARG A 285 -7.98 -21.51 -39.77
C ARG A 285 -9.01 -21.83 -40.85
N HIS A 286 -8.98 -23.04 -41.39
CA HIS A 286 -9.96 -23.50 -42.38
C HIS A 286 -11.37 -23.50 -41.78
N ARG A 287 -11.54 -23.93 -40.54
CA ARG A 287 -12.83 -23.90 -39.83
C ARG A 287 -13.34 -22.47 -39.62
N VAL A 288 -12.48 -21.52 -39.27
CA VAL A 288 -12.88 -20.10 -39.16
C VAL A 288 -13.31 -19.55 -40.51
N VAL A 289 -12.53 -19.79 -41.57
CA VAL A 289 -12.85 -19.33 -42.93
C VAL A 289 -14.15 -19.94 -43.46
N GLN A 290 -14.40 -21.23 -43.18
CA GLN A 290 -15.66 -21.87 -43.52
C GLN A 290 -16.84 -21.25 -42.78
N ASN A 291 -16.71 -20.97 -41.48
CA ASN A 291 -17.75 -20.34 -40.68
C ASN A 291 -18.04 -18.89 -41.12
N THR A 292 -17.03 -18.15 -41.59
CA THR A 292 -17.21 -16.78 -42.09
C THR A 292 -17.79 -16.75 -43.50
N ASN A 293 -17.42 -17.70 -44.37
CA ASN A 293 -17.87 -17.72 -45.76
C ASN A 293 -19.26 -18.36 -45.95
N SER A 294 -19.63 -19.33 -45.11
CA SER A 294 -20.98 -19.94 -45.12
C SER A 294 -22.07 -18.99 -44.61
N SER A 295 -21.69 -17.84 -44.04
CA SER A 295 -22.64 -16.80 -43.63
C SER A 295 -23.03 -15.83 -44.76
N HIS A 296 -22.47 -15.95 -45.97
CA HIS A 296 -22.64 -14.96 -47.04
C HIS A 296 -23.20 -15.49 -48.37
N ILE A 297 -23.43 -16.81 -48.54
CA ILE A 297 -23.87 -17.32 -49.85
C ILE A 297 -24.95 -18.38 -49.64
N THR A 298 -26.20 -18.03 -49.94
CA THR A 298 -27.13 -18.81 -50.81
C THR A 298 -28.51 -18.14 -50.82
N GLU A 299 -28.70 -17.20 -51.75
CA GLU A 299 -29.98 -17.00 -52.43
C GLU A 299 -30.04 -17.98 -53.61
N GLY A 300 -31.22 -18.54 -53.90
CA GLY A 300 -31.50 -19.20 -55.17
C GLY A 300 -31.92 -20.67 -55.07
N ASN A 301 -33.24 -20.87 -55.18
CA ASN A 301 -33.97 -21.95 -55.88
C ASN A 301 -33.11 -22.99 -56.60
N THR A 302 -33.46 -24.27 -56.68
CA THR A 302 -34.70 -24.87 -57.21
C THR A 302 -34.56 -26.37 -56.91
N GLU A 303 -35.60 -27.05 -56.44
CA GLU A 303 -36.28 -28.16 -57.15
C GLU A 303 -35.28 -29.18 -57.73
N GLU A 304 -35.33 -30.47 -57.39
CA GLU A 304 -36.44 -31.34 -57.72
C GLU A 304 -36.14 -32.76 -57.24
N ALA A 305 -37.19 -33.57 -57.10
CA ALA A 305 -37.19 -35.04 -57.15
C ALA A 305 -36.28 -35.75 -56.13
N ALA A 306 -36.71 -35.97 -54.89
CA ALA A 306 -37.75 -36.94 -54.53
C ALA A 306 -37.64 -38.26 -55.31
N GLU A 307 -37.05 -39.27 -54.67
CA GLU A 307 -37.57 -40.65 -54.63
C GLU A 307 -36.80 -41.40 -53.53
N TRP A 308 -37.14 -41.16 -52.27
CA TRP A 308 -38.11 -41.93 -51.51
C TRP A 308 -38.05 -43.46 -51.74
N SER A 309 -37.31 -44.10 -50.84
CA SER A 309 -37.70 -45.40 -50.27
C SER A 309 -37.43 -45.29 -48.76
N ASN A 310 -38.31 -44.72 -47.93
CA ASN A 310 -39.62 -45.25 -47.49
C ASN A 310 -39.59 -46.72 -47.08
N ARG A 311 -38.97 -47.00 -45.92
CA ARG A 311 -39.52 -47.88 -44.88
C ARG A 311 -39.10 -47.24 -43.55
N SER A 312 -39.91 -47.15 -42.52
CA SER A 312 -40.81 -48.17 -41.97
C SER A 312 -42.18 -48.16 -42.59
N SER A 313 -42.95 -49.30 -42.46
CA SER A 313 -44.33 -49.32 -41.92
C SER A 313 -44.24 -48.33 -40.82
N THR A 314 -44.38 -47.08 -41.21
CA THR A 314 -45.31 -46.56 -42.24
C THR A 314 -46.62 -46.49 -41.49
N GLN A 315 -47.37 -45.41 -41.62
CA GLN A 315 -47.32 -44.26 -42.51
C GLN A 315 -47.60 -43.05 -41.59
N ARG A 316 -47.01 -41.87 -41.81
CA ARG A 316 -47.61 -40.76 -42.60
C ARG A 316 -49.06 -40.51 -42.17
N SER A 317 -49.53 -39.35 -41.72
CA SER A 317 -49.14 -37.93 -41.85
C SER A 317 -50.00 -37.22 -40.77
N GLN A 318 -49.62 -36.14 -40.10
CA GLN A 318 -49.44 -34.79 -40.62
C GLN A 318 -48.69 -34.00 -39.55
N SER A 319 -47.68 -33.25 -39.96
CA SER A 319 -47.19 -32.13 -39.15
C SER A 319 -48.28 -31.05 -39.15
N PRO A 320 -48.38 -30.31 -38.04
CA PRO A 320 -48.23 -28.87 -38.14
C PRO A 320 -46.88 -28.55 -37.50
N SER A 321 -45.83 -28.62 -38.30
CA SER A 321 -44.50 -28.15 -37.94
C SER A 321 -44.61 -26.67 -37.64
N HIS A 322 -44.49 -26.34 -36.36
CA HIS A 322 -44.44 -24.99 -35.85
C HIS A 322 -43.37 -24.16 -36.58
N PRO A 323 -43.64 -22.86 -36.78
CA PRO A 323 -42.76 -21.95 -37.47
C PRO A 323 -41.56 -21.56 -36.57
N ASN A 324 -40.42 -21.33 -37.21
CA ASN A 324 -39.30 -20.52 -36.72
C ASN A 324 -38.55 -21.04 -35.48
N ALA A 325 -37.62 -21.97 -35.69
CA ALA A 325 -36.42 -22.05 -34.86
C ALA A 325 -35.56 -20.81 -35.13
N LYS A 326 -35.94 -19.67 -34.52
CA LYS A 326 -35.10 -18.47 -34.45
C LYS A 326 -33.77 -18.89 -33.84
N SER A 327 -32.67 -18.55 -34.51
CA SER A 327 -31.30 -18.72 -34.04
C SER A 327 -31.21 -18.47 -32.53
N SER A 328 -30.67 -19.45 -31.78
CA SER A 328 -30.54 -19.45 -30.31
C SER A 328 -29.97 -18.14 -29.75
N ALA A 329 -29.12 -17.45 -30.52
CA ALA A 329 -28.56 -16.13 -30.17
C ALA A 329 -29.61 -15.02 -30.11
N VAL A 330 -30.61 -15.03 -31.00
CA VAL A 330 -31.71 -14.03 -31.04
C VAL A 330 -32.66 -14.22 -29.86
N ALA A 331 -32.82 -15.44 -29.36
CA ALA A 331 -33.61 -15.73 -28.17
C ALA A 331 -32.97 -15.23 -26.86
N ALA A 332 -31.64 -15.07 -26.83
CA ALA A 332 -30.90 -14.60 -25.64
C ALA A 332 -30.85 -13.06 -25.51
N LEU A 333 -31.04 -12.32 -26.61
CA LEU A 333 -30.98 -10.85 -26.66
C LEU A 333 -31.78 -10.12 -25.55
N PRO A 334 -33.04 -10.48 -25.24
CA PRO A 334 -33.79 -9.77 -24.19
C PRO A 334 -33.22 -9.99 -22.77
N PHE A 335 -32.45 -11.06 -22.56
CA PHE A 335 -31.87 -11.40 -21.25
C PHE A 335 -30.46 -10.83 -21.05
N ILE A 336 -29.79 -10.32 -22.09
CA ILE A 336 -28.42 -9.79 -22.00
C ILE A 336 -28.32 -8.68 -20.97
N ARG A 337 -29.32 -7.80 -20.86
CA ARG A 337 -29.31 -6.70 -19.89
C ARG A 337 -29.41 -7.21 -18.45
N ALA A 338 -30.22 -8.24 -18.22
CA ALA A 338 -30.34 -8.89 -16.92
C ALA A 338 -29.06 -9.65 -16.54
N LEU A 339 -28.46 -10.36 -17.50
CA LEU A 339 -27.18 -11.05 -17.30
C LEU A 339 -26.01 -10.08 -17.06
N ALA A 340 -25.97 -8.95 -17.77
CA ALA A 340 -24.98 -7.90 -17.54
C ALA A 340 -25.15 -7.24 -16.17
N ALA A 341 -26.39 -7.00 -15.74
CA ALA A 341 -26.68 -6.51 -14.39
C ALA A 341 -26.23 -7.53 -13.33
N ALA A 342 -26.57 -8.81 -13.49
CA ALA A 342 -26.14 -9.88 -12.59
C ALA A 342 -24.61 -10.00 -12.51
N LYS A 343 -23.91 -9.92 -13.65
CA LYS A 343 -22.44 -9.89 -13.68
C LYS A 343 -21.86 -8.69 -12.93
N SER A 344 -22.48 -7.50 -13.09
CA SER A 344 -22.03 -6.30 -12.38
C SER A 344 -22.26 -6.41 -10.86
N GLU A 345 -23.36 -7.04 -10.45
CA GLU A 345 -23.65 -7.32 -9.04
C GLU A 345 -22.66 -8.34 -8.47
N GLU A 346 -22.38 -9.43 -9.19
CA GLU A 346 -21.37 -10.42 -8.83
C GLU A 346 -20.00 -9.76 -8.64
N GLN A 347 -19.56 -8.94 -9.58
CA GLN A 347 -18.30 -8.19 -9.46
C GLN A 347 -18.29 -7.28 -8.23
N SER A 348 -19.40 -6.61 -7.93
CA SER A 348 -19.53 -5.77 -6.75
C SER A 348 -19.45 -6.58 -5.45
N LEU A 349 -20.07 -7.76 -5.39
CA LEU A 349 -20.02 -8.67 -4.25
C LEU A 349 -18.62 -9.24 -4.05
N VAL A 350 -17.94 -9.64 -5.12
CA VAL A 350 -16.54 -10.09 -5.06
C VAL A 350 -15.63 -8.97 -4.53
N GLN A 351 -15.84 -7.74 -4.99
CA GLN A 351 -15.07 -6.59 -4.49
C GLN A 351 -15.36 -6.31 -3.01
N GLN A 352 -16.62 -6.35 -2.59
CA GLN A 352 -17.02 -6.16 -1.20
C GLN A 352 -16.45 -7.25 -0.28
N THR A 353 -16.54 -8.51 -0.69
CA THR A 353 -15.99 -9.64 0.08
C THR A 353 -14.47 -9.56 0.20
N ALA A 354 -13.76 -9.20 -0.87
CA ALA A 354 -12.32 -8.97 -0.83
C ALA A 354 -11.95 -7.80 0.11
N TYR A 355 -12.73 -6.71 0.07
CA TYR A 355 -12.53 -5.57 0.98
C TYR A 355 -12.75 -5.96 2.44
N VAL A 356 -13.83 -6.68 2.75
CA VAL A 356 -14.12 -7.14 4.13
C VAL A 356 -13.05 -8.10 4.63
N ARG A 357 -12.58 -9.05 3.81
CA ARG A 357 -11.46 -9.94 4.18
C ARG A 357 -10.20 -9.17 4.52
N LYS A 358 -9.87 -8.15 3.74
CA LYS A 358 -8.71 -7.29 4.01
C LYS A 358 -8.88 -6.48 5.31
N GLN A 359 -10.08 -5.97 5.58
CA GLN A 359 -10.36 -5.27 6.83
C GLN A 359 -10.26 -6.21 8.03
N LEU A 360 -10.77 -7.45 7.88
CA LEU A 360 -10.69 -8.47 8.92
C LEU A 360 -9.23 -8.85 9.20
N SER A 361 -8.43 -9.14 8.18
CA SER A 361 -7.01 -9.47 8.37
C SER A 361 -6.23 -8.32 8.99
N SER A 362 -6.54 -7.07 8.62
CA SER A 362 -5.92 -5.88 9.24
C SER A 362 -6.34 -5.72 10.70
N ALA A 363 -7.60 -6.03 11.04
CA ALA A 363 -8.08 -5.99 12.41
C ALA A 363 -7.46 -7.10 13.25
N GLU A 364 -7.35 -8.33 12.72
CA GLU A 364 -6.69 -9.47 13.35
C GLU A 364 -5.20 -9.21 13.60
N GLU A 365 -4.50 -8.63 12.63
CA GLU A 365 -3.10 -8.24 12.83
C GLU A 365 -2.97 -7.14 13.90
N GLY A 366 -3.91 -6.19 13.91
CA GLY A 366 -4.01 -5.17 14.94
C GLY A 366 -4.23 -5.75 16.35
N THR A 367 -5.16 -6.70 16.49
CA THR A 367 -5.43 -7.36 17.78
C THR A 367 -4.27 -8.25 18.21
N ALA A 368 -3.63 -8.98 17.29
CA ALA A 368 -2.45 -9.79 17.58
C ALA A 368 -1.29 -8.93 18.12
N ARG A 369 -0.99 -7.79 17.48
CA ARG A 369 0.02 -6.85 17.95
C ARG A 369 -0.32 -6.23 19.30
N LEU A 370 -1.60 -5.93 19.54
CA LEU A 370 -2.04 -5.42 20.85
C LEU A 370 -1.88 -6.47 21.95
N ILE A 371 -2.20 -7.74 21.68
CA ILE A 371 -2.01 -8.84 22.64
C ILE A 371 -0.52 -9.04 22.91
N GLU A 372 0.34 -9.03 21.90
CA GLU A 372 1.80 -9.13 22.06
C GLU A 372 2.34 -7.97 22.90
N ARG A 373 1.91 -6.74 22.61
CA ARG A 373 2.29 -5.56 23.41
C ARG A 373 1.82 -5.68 24.86
N LEU A 374 0.57 -6.10 25.09
CA LEU A 374 0.06 -6.33 26.45
C LEU A 374 0.84 -7.44 27.15
N ALA A 375 1.31 -8.46 26.43
CA ALA A 375 2.12 -9.53 26.98
C ALA A 375 3.51 -9.01 27.39
N ASP A 376 4.10 -8.13 26.57
CA ASP A 376 5.37 -7.48 26.87
C ASP A 376 5.28 -6.49 28.04
N GLU A 377 4.14 -5.81 28.19
CA GLU A 377 3.87 -4.89 29.30
C GLU A 377 3.46 -5.62 30.59
N SER A 378 2.92 -6.84 30.47
CA SER A 378 2.48 -7.65 31.62
C SER A 378 3.65 -8.30 32.34
N HIS A 379 3.68 -8.19 33.67
CA HIS A 379 4.62 -8.95 34.51
C HIS A 379 4.12 -10.35 34.86
N LEU A 380 2.88 -10.69 34.50
CA LEU A 380 2.27 -11.98 34.82
C LEU A 380 2.55 -13.03 33.74
N VAL A 381 2.75 -12.59 32.50
CA VAL A 381 2.87 -13.44 31.32
C VAL A 381 4.27 -13.27 30.72
N HIS A 382 4.81 -14.31 30.09
CA HIS A 382 6.10 -14.23 29.43
C HIS A 382 5.99 -13.44 28.10
N PRO A 383 7.02 -12.64 27.75
CA PRO A 383 7.01 -11.88 26.52
C PRO A 383 6.95 -12.81 25.30
N GLY A 384 6.08 -12.50 24.34
CA GLY A 384 5.77 -13.35 23.18
C GLY A 384 4.58 -14.30 23.34
N ALA A 385 3.86 -14.25 24.46
CA ALA A 385 2.61 -14.97 24.65
C ALA A 385 1.46 -14.33 23.85
N SER A 386 1.36 -14.72 22.58
CA SER A 386 0.32 -14.25 21.66
C SER A 386 -1.00 -15.04 21.75
N SER A 387 -0.99 -16.18 22.44
CA SER A 387 -2.16 -17.05 22.58
C SER A 387 -2.90 -16.84 23.90
N GLY A 388 -4.23 -16.75 23.84
CA GLY A 388 -5.06 -16.64 25.05
C GLY A 388 -4.92 -17.80 26.04
N LYS A 389 -4.41 -18.96 25.60
CA LYS A 389 -4.13 -20.10 26.48
C LYS A 389 -2.99 -19.79 27.46
N ASP A 390 -1.95 -19.12 26.99
CA ASP A 390 -0.77 -18.77 27.79
C ASP A 390 -1.14 -17.76 28.88
N TRP A 391 -2.04 -16.82 28.54
CA TRP A 391 -2.64 -15.88 29.49
C TRP A 391 -3.49 -16.57 30.56
N ALA A 392 -4.28 -17.56 30.16
CA ALA A 392 -5.10 -18.34 31.09
C ALA A 392 -4.23 -19.16 32.05
N GLU A 393 -3.16 -19.78 31.54
CA GLU A 393 -2.22 -20.54 32.35
C GLU A 393 -1.46 -19.64 33.33
N ALA A 394 -0.89 -18.54 32.84
CA ALA A 394 -0.21 -17.56 33.66
C ALA A 394 -1.12 -16.97 34.75
N GLY A 395 -2.38 -16.66 34.42
CA GLY A 395 -3.38 -16.22 35.38
C GLY A 395 -3.65 -17.28 36.46
N ALA A 396 -3.73 -18.56 36.07
CA ALA A 396 -3.89 -19.66 37.02
C ALA A 396 -2.65 -19.83 37.93
N GLN A 397 -1.44 -19.71 37.38
CA GLN A 397 -0.19 -19.77 38.15
C GLN A 397 -0.07 -18.59 39.13
N ALA A 398 -0.37 -17.37 38.69
CA ALA A 398 -0.37 -16.19 39.55
C ALA A 398 -1.41 -16.27 40.67
N SER A 399 -2.60 -16.81 40.38
CA SER A 399 -3.63 -17.05 41.40
C SER A 399 -3.16 -18.07 42.45
N ARG A 400 -2.49 -19.16 42.03
CA ARG A 400 -1.91 -20.15 42.95
C ARG A 400 -0.81 -19.52 43.81
N ALA A 401 0.15 -18.82 43.19
CA ALA A 401 1.23 -18.15 43.91
C ALA A 401 0.73 -17.12 44.94
N THR A 402 -0.34 -16.40 44.61
CA THR A 402 -0.97 -15.46 45.55
C THR A 402 -1.63 -16.20 46.72
N LYS A 403 -2.33 -17.31 46.46
CA LYS A 403 -2.93 -18.14 47.53
C LYS A 403 -1.86 -18.69 48.47
N ASP A 404 -0.75 -19.17 47.93
CA ASP A 404 0.35 -19.73 48.73
C ASP A 404 1.01 -18.64 49.58
N SER A 405 1.31 -17.47 48.99
CA SER A 405 1.86 -16.31 49.71
C SER A 405 0.93 -15.81 50.83
N VAL A 406 -0.38 -15.78 50.59
CA VAL A 406 -1.38 -15.42 51.61
C VAL A 406 -1.44 -16.48 52.71
N ALA A 407 -1.40 -17.77 52.37
CA ALA A 407 -1.39 -18.85 53.34
C ALA A 407 -0.13 -18.81 54.23
N ASP A 408 1.03 -18.54 53.66
CA ASP A 408 2.29 -18.42 54.39
C ASP A 408 2.33 -17.18 55.30
N ARG A 409 1.83 -16.04 54.82
CA ARG A 409 1.64 -14.84 55.66
C ARG A 409 0.67 -15.09 56.80
N LEU A 410 -0.44 -15.79 56.55
CA LEU A 410 -1.40 -16.15 57.59
C LEU A 410 -0.78 -17.10 58.63
N ARG A 411 0.00 -18.09 58.19
CA ARG A 411 0.71 -19.01 59.10
C ARG A 411 1.72 -18.24 59.96
N SER A 412 2.52 -17.37 59.34
CA SER A 412 3.48 -16.53 60.05
C SER A 412 2.78 -15.61 61.05
N GLY A 413 1.68 -14.95 60.65
CA GLY A 413 0.87 -14.12 61.52
C GLY A 413 0.28 -14.88 62.71
N LYS A 414 -0.16 -16.13 62.52
CA LYS A 414 -0.62 -16.99 63.63
C LYS A 414 0.51 -17.32 64.61
N MET A 415 1.71 -17.61 64.11
CA MET A 415 2.88 -17.86 64.96
C MET A 415 3.26 -16.61 65.79
N TYR A 416 3.27 -15.44 65.17
CA TYR A 416 3.53 -14.18 65.88
C TYR A 416 2.45 -13.86 66.90
N ALA A 417 1.17 -14.08 66.57
CA ALA A 417 0.06 -13.89 67.51
C ALA A 417 0.14 -14.88 68.70
N GLY A 418 0.53 -16.13 68.45
CA GLY A 418 0.77 -17.12 69.50
C GLY A 418 1.92 -16.71 70.43
N SER A 419 3.06 -16.31 69.85
CA SER A 419 4.20 -15.83 70.64
C SER A 419 3.88 -14.56 71.45
N ALA A 420 3.13 -13.62 70.87
CA ALA A 420 2.67 -12.44 71.58
C ALA A 420 1.72 -12.80 72.74
N LYS A 421 0.86 -13.80 72.55
CA LYS A 421 -0.01 -14.31 73.62
C LYS A 421 0.80 -14.95 74.75
N GLU A 422 1.79 -15.78 74.43
CA GLU A 422 2.69 -16.38 75.42
C GLU A 422 3.47 -15.31 76.21
N GLN A 423 3.96 -14.27 75.52
CA GLN A 423 4.62 -13.13 76.17
C GLN A 423 3.67 -12.36 77.09
N TYR A 424 2.41 -12.19 76.70
CA TYR A 424 1.39 -11.54 77.54
C TYR A 424 1.10 -12.38 78.80
N GLU A 425 0.89 -13.69 78.66
CA GLU A 425 0.68 -14.61 79.79
C GLU A 425 1.90 -14.62 80.74
N ALA A 426 3.12 -14.55 80.20
CA ALA A 426 4.33 -14.45 81.02
C ALA A 426 4.39 -13.13 81.82
N ILE A 427 3.94 -12.02 81.25
CA ILE A 427 3.85 -10.72 81.95
C ILE A 427 2.78 -10.78 83.04
N GLU A 428 1.63 -11.41 82.77
CA GLU A 428 0.54 -11.57 83.75
C GLU A 428 0.93 -12.49 84.92
N ALA A 429 1.86 -13.43 84.72
CA ALA A 429 2.38 -14.31 85.76
C ALA A 429 3.50 -13.69 86.65
N LEU A 430 4.11 -12.56 86.24
CA LEU A 430 5.10 -11.86 87.05
C LEU A 430 4.57 -11.35 88.42
N PRO A 431 3.39 -10.70 88.54
CA PRO A 431 2.89 -10.20 89.82
C PRO A 431 2.66 -11.30 90.87
N SER A 432 2.21 -12.49 90.47
CA SER A 432 2.01 -13.62 91.39
C SER A 432 3.33 -14.22 91.91
N SER A 433 4.44 -14.05 91.18
CA SER A 433 5.78 -14.41 91.67
C SER A 433 6.38 -13.37 92.63
N LEU A 434 5.99 -12.09 92.49
CA LEU A 434 6.39 -10.99 93.36
C LEU A 434 5.66 -11.01 94.71
N ASP A 435 4.37 -11.37 94.72
CA ASP A 435 3.60 -11.53 95.95
C ASP A 435 4.11 -12.71 96.82
N GLY A 436 4.68 -13.75 96.19
CA GLY A 436 5.35 -14.84 96.90
C GLY A 436 6.65 -14.43 97.62
N LEU A 437 7.31 -13.36 97.17
CA LEU A 437 8.51 -12.81 97.81
C LEU A 437 8.18 -11.90 99.01
N HIS A 438 7.00 -11.30 99.06
CA HIS A 438 6.56 -10.47 100.20
C HIS A 438 5.98 -11.31 101.37
N SER A 439 5.84 -12.63 101.20
CA SER A 439 5.34 -13.56 102.23
C SER A 439 6.45 -14.20 103.10
N VAL A 440 7.74 -13.89 102.88
CA VAL A 440 8.89 -14.55 103.56
C VAL A 440 9.68 -13.59 104.46
N THR A 441 9.24 -12.35 104.64
CA THR A 441 9.71 -11.44 105.69
C THR A 441 8.66 -11.30 106.77
#